data_AF-A0A329NTS1-F1
#
_entry.id   AF-A0A329NTS1-F1
#
_cell.length_a   1.000
_cell.length_b   1.000
_cell.length_c   1.000
_cell.angle_alpha   90.00
_cell.angle_beta   90.00
_cell.angle_gamma   90.00
#
_symmetry.space_group_name_H-M   'P 1'
#
loop_
_entity.id
_entity.type
_entity.pdbx_description
1 polymer ?
#
loop_
_entity_poly.entity_id
_entity_poly.type
_entity_poly.pdbx_seq_one_letter_code
_entity_poly.pdbx_strand_id
1 'polypeptide(L)' 'MLTIPEEFLLLTIKDEDGGFVDIPREAVSAGFIGAAIMELALQNRIDSDLERIWIVDKKP' A
#
# COMPACT_ATOMS: atom_id res chain seq x y z
N MET A 1 -4.89 6.66 13.12
CA MET A 1 -5.09 5.30 12.56
C MET A 1 -4.02 5.15 11.50
N LEU A 2 -3.32 4.02 11.44
CA LEU A 2 -2.31 3.80 10.42
C LEU A 2 -3.01 3.62 9.07
N THR A 3 -2.40 4.14 8.03
CA THR A 3 -2.79 3.87 6.64
C THR A 3 -2.32 2.48 6.23
N ILE A 4 -2.92 1.91 5.18
CA ILE A 4 -2.53 0.58 4.69
C ILE A 4 -1.02 0.50 4.36
N PRO A 5 -0.37 1.51 3.74
CA PRO A 5 1.09 1.50 3.55
C PRO A 5 1.90 1.49 4.84
N GLU A 6 1.43 2.16 5.90
CA GLU A 6 2.10 2.18 7.20
C GLU A 6 1.93 0.85 7.94
N GLU A 7 0.76 0.22 7.85
CA GLU A 7 0.55 -1.14 8.36
C GLU A 7 1.41 -2.15 7.60
N PHE A 8 1.47 -2.03 6.28
CA PHE A 8 2.35 -2.87 5.46
C PHE A 8 3.83 -2.68 5.85
N LEU A 9 4.27 -1.43 6.08
CA LEU A 9 5.63 -1.16 6.56
C LEU A 9 5.91 -1.90 7.87
N LEU A 10 5.00 -1.85 8.84
CA LEU A 10 5.17 -2.56 10.10
C LEU A 10 5.32 -4.08 9.90
N LEU A 11 4.55 -4.67 8.98
CA LEU A 11 4.68 -6.10 8.63
C LEU A 11 6.02 -6.45 7.98
N THR A 12 6.72 -5.47 7.41
CA THR A 12 8.06 -5.68 6.83
C THR A 12 9.19 -5.53 7.84
N ILE A 13 8.91 -5.12 9.08
CA ILE A 13 9.91 -4.93 10.13
C ILE A 13 9.94 -6.16 11.03
N LYS A 14 11.15 -6.63 11.34
CA LYS A 14 11.41 -7.71 12.30
C LYS A 14 11.31 -7.17 13.72
N ASP A 15 10.66 -7.92 14.60
CA ASP A 15 10.44 -7.52 16.00
C ASP A 15 11.74 -7.48 16.81
N GLU A 16 12.74 -8.29 16.45
CA GLU A 16 13.94 -8.49 17.29
C GLU A 16 15.00 -7.39 17.15
N ASP A 17 15.30 -6.98 15.91
CA ASP A 17 16.38 -6.04 15.59
C ASP A 17 15.90 -4.76 14.88
N GLY A 18 14.61 -4.67 14.55
CA GLY A 18 14.04 -3.56 13.78
C GLY A 18 14.50 -3.53 12.32
N GLY A 19 15.17 -4.59 11.84
CA GLY A 19 15.57 -4.75 10.45
C GLY A 19 14.40 -5.12 9.55
N PHE A 20 14.58 -4.99 8.24
CA PHE A 20 13.58 -5.43 7.29
C PHE A 20 13.63 -6.95 7.07
N VAL A 21 12.47 -7.54 6.78
CA VAL A 21 12.39 -8.91 6.25
C VAL A 21 13.13 -9.01 4.92
N ASP A 22 13.81 -10.14 4.71
CA ASP A 22 14.63 -10.34 3.52
C ASP A 22 13.75 -10.84 2.36
N ILE A 23 13.24 -9.88 1.59
CA ILE A 23 12.41 -10.11 0.41
C ILE A 23 12.94 -9.30 -0.77
N PRO A 24 12.76 -9.77 -2.02
CA PRO A 24 13.22 -9.06 -3.20
C PRO A 24 12.68 -7.62 -3.24
N ARG A 25 13.53 -6.67 -3.62
CA ARG A 25 13.19 -5.25 -3.64
C ARG A 25 11.95 -4.97 -4.51
N GLU A 26 11.81 -5.70 -5.60
CA GLU A 26 10.68 -5.61 -6.52
C GLU A 26 9.37 -6.01 -5.82
N ALA A 27 9.40 -7.04 -4.98
CA ALA A 27 8.25 -7.48 -4.21
C ALA A 27 7.86 -6.45 -3.13
N VAL A 28 8.85 -5.87 -2.43
CA VAL A 28 8.62 -4.78 -1.47
C VAL A 28 7.96 -3.59 -2.17
N SER A 29 8.53 -3.17 -3.29
CA SER A 29 8.08 -2.00 -4.04
C SER A 29 6.66 -2.20 -4.57
N ALA A 30 6.37 -3.39 -5.13
CA ALA A 30 5.03 -3.75 -5.57
C ALA A 30 4.02 -3.78 -4.40
N GLY A 31 4.43 -4.29 -3.24
CA GLY A 31 3.62 -4.30 -2.02
C GLY A 31 3.22 -2.91 -1.56
N PHE A 32 4.17 -1.96 -1.50
CA PHE A 32 3.89 -0.57 -1.14
C PHE A 32 2.98 0.14 -2.15
N ILE A 33 3.19 -0.11 -3.45
CA ILE A 33 2.32 0.46 -4.50
C ILE A 33 0.89 -0.09 -4.35
N GLY A 34 0.75 -1.40 -4.14
CA GLY A 34 -0.55 -2.04 -3.91
C GLY A 34 -1.25 -1.49 -2.67
N ALA A 35 -0.52 -1.36 -1.56
CA ALA A 35 -1.03 -0.76 -0.32
C ALA A 35 -1.51 0.68 -0.52
N ALA A 36 -0.79 1.49 -1.31
CA ALA A 36 -1.20 2.85 -1.61
C ALA A 36 -2.46 2.90 -2.49
N ILE A 37 -2.60 2.00 -3.47
CA ILE A 37 -3.81 1.87 -4.29
C ILE A 37 -4.99 1.46 -3.39
N MET A 38 -4.81 0.50 -2.48
CA MET A 38 -5.83 0.08 -1.52
C MET A 38 -6.30 1.23 -0.63
N GLU A 39 -5.36 2.01 -0.07
CA GLU A 39 -5.67 3.18 0.75
C GLU A 39 -6.51 4.20 -0.03
N LEU A 40 -6.13 4.51 -1.27
CA LEU A 40 -6.88 5.45 -2.11
C LEU A 40 -8.31 4.95 -2.40
N ALA A 41 -8.50 3.64 -2.58
CA ALA A 41 -9.82 3.05 -2.78
C ALA A 41 -10.68 3.15 -1.51
N LEU A 42 -10.10 2.82 -0.34
CA LEU A 42 -10.77 2.95 0.96
C LEU A 42 -11.17 4.40 1.27
N GLN A 43 -10.40 5.38 0.79
CA GLN A 43 -10.69 6.80 0.89
C GLN A 43 -11.68 7.32 -0.16
N ASN A 44 -12.23 6.45 -1.02
CA ASN A 44 -13.11 6.80 -2.15
C ASN A 44 -12.47 7.78 -3.14
N ARG A 45 -11.14 7.74 -3.28
CA ARG A 45 -10.39 8.61 -4.23
C ARG A 45 -10.18 7.96 -5.58
N ILE A 46 -10.18 6.63 -5.63
CA ILE A 46 -10.18 5.84 -6.86
C ILE A 46 -11.29 4.81 -6.80
N ASP A 47 -11.71 4.33 -7.96
CA ASP A 47 -12.65 3.23 -8.11
C ASP A 47 -12.23 2.38 -9.33
N SER A 48 -12.81 1.19 -9.45
CA SER A 48 -12.42 0.21 -10.46
C SER A 48 -13.57 -0.68 -10.89
N ASP A 49 -13.53 -1.11 -12.14
CA ASP A 49 -14.31 -2.24 -12.66
C ASP A 49 -13.36 -3.38 -13.08
N LEU A 50 -13.90 -4.37 -13.79
CA LEU A 50 -13.10 -5.52 -14.25
C LEU A 50 -12.05 -5.16 -15.32
N GLU A 51 -12.15 -3.98 -15.95
CA GLU A 51 -11.32 -3.58 -17.08
C GLU A 51 -10.36 -2.44 -16.75
N ARG A 52 -10.70 -1.56 -15.80
CA ARG A 52 -9.95 -0.34 -15.54
C ARG A 52 -10.10 0.21 -14.12
N ILE A 53 -9.17 1.10 -13.77
CA ILE A 53 -9.17 1.93 -12.56
C ILE A 53 -9.27 3.40 -13.00
N TRP A 54 -10.01 4.22 -12.26
CA TRP A 54 -10.10 5.66 -12.51
C TRP A 54 -10.12 6.48 -11.22
N ILE A 55 -9.83 7.78 -11.37
CA ILE A 55 -9.83 8.74 -10.26
C ILE A 55 -11.26 9.24 -10.02
N VAL A 56 -11.69 9.19 -8.76
CA VAL A 56 -12.98 9.71 -8.27
C VAL A 56 -12.80 11.08 -7.63
N ASP A 57 -11.79 11.26 -6.77
CA ASP A 57 -11.47 12.54 -6.12
C ASP A 57 -9.97 12.88 -6.25
N LYS A 58 -9.70 14.10 -6.73
CA LYS A 58 -8.36 14.66 -6.96
C LYS A 58 -7.87 15.56 -5.83
N LYS A 59 -8.68 15.83 -4.80
CA LYS A 59 -8.22 16.59 -3.63
C LYS A 59 -6.99 15.91 -3.03
N PRO A 60 -5.91 16.66 -2.71
CA PRO A 60 -4.70 16.11 -2.11
C PRO A 60 -4.99 15.26 -0.88
#